data_AF-A0A838FB89-F1
#
_entry.id   AF-A0A838FB89-F1
#
_cell.length_a   1.000
_cell.length_b   1.000
_cell.length_c   1.000
_cell.angle_alpha   90.00
_cell.angle_beta   90.00
_cell.angle_gamma   90.00
#
_symmetry.space_group_name_H-M   'P 1'
#
loop_
_entity.id
_entity.type
_entity.pdbx_description
1 polymer ?
#
loop_
_entity_poly.entity_id
_entity_poly.type
_entity_poly.pdbx_seq_one_letter_code
_entity_poly.pdbx_strand_id
1 'polypeptide(L)'
;QKVQLQPLGTEGQGYIQYPELKRYKRTSSALIFGGGFKFRVGRMTTFHIEAAVRKTATDYLDDVSGVYADPVILLHEGGSDVAFLADPSVEVLGEPIGAPGKMRGDSIKNDDYFFFGFGFSYTLRPYRCPYQK
;
A
#
# COMPACT_ATOMS: atom_id res chain seq x y z
N GLN A 1 -15.24 -1.43 13.62
CA GLN A 1 -14.18 -0.61 14.27
C GLN A 1 -12.97 -0.56 13.34
N LYS A 2 -12.18 0.52 13.30
CA LYS A 2 -10.92 0.58 12.52
C LYS A 2 -9.75 0.40 13.48
N VAL A 3 -8.77 -0.43 13.11
CA VAL A 3 -7.58 -0.75 13.92
C VAL A 3 -6.33 -0.34 13.14
N GLN A 4 -5.31 0.20 13.83
CA GLN A 4 -4.03 0.55 13.22
C GLN A 4 -3.07 -0.63 13.38
N LEU A 5 -2.60 -1.22 12.27
CA LEU A 5 -1.78 -2.44 12.31
C LEU A 5 -0.31 -2.17 12.68
N GLN A 6 0.29 -1.10 12.14
CA GLN A 6 1.71 -0.77 12.37
C GLN A 6 2.14 -0.70 13.84
N PRO A 7 1.35 -0.11 14.77
CA PRO A 7 1.70 -0.12 16.19
C PRO A 7 1.63 -1.52 16.83
N LEU A 8 0.72 -2.36 16.35
CA LEU A 8 0.45 -3.69 16.89
C LEU A 8 1.57 -4.68 16.57
N GLY A 9 2.20 -4.56 15.39
CA GLY A 9 3.33 -5.39 15.02
C GLY A 9 2.92 -6.83 14.69
N THR A 10 2.08 -7.03 13.68
CA THR A 10 1.47 -8.32 13.30
C THR A 10 2.48 -9.39 12.89
N GLU A 11 3.70 -9.01 12.50
CA GLU A 11 4.81 -9.93 12.24
C GLU A 11 5.84 -9.96 13.39
N GLY A 12 5.47 -9.44 14.57
CA GLY A 12 6.35 -9.33 15.73
C GLY A 12 7.21 -8.06 15.75
N GLN A 13 6.89 -7.05 14.92
CA GLN A 13 7.70 -5.85 14.83
C GLN A 13 7.68 -5.04 16.14
N GLY A 14 8.85 -4.81 16.71
CA GLY A 14 9.04 -4.06 17.95
C GLY A 14 8.77 -4.84 19.23
N TYR A 15 8.68 -6.18 19.15
CA TYR A 15 8.60 -7.06 20.31
C TYR A 15 9.99 -7.52 20.76
N ILE A 16 10.14 -7.81 22.06
CA ILE A 16 11.43 -8.14 22.67
C ILE A 16 11.97 -9.48 22.13
N GLN A 17 11.08 -10.40 21.80
CA GLN A 17 11.38 -11.72 21.25
C GLN A 17 11.93 -11.64 19.81
N TYR A 18 11.70 -10.52 19.12
CA TYR A 18 12.17 -10.26 17.76
C TYR A 18 13.00 -8.96 17.71
N PRO A 19 14.19 -8.93 18.34
CA PRO A 19 14.96 -7.69 18.50
C PRO A 19 15.39 -7.06 17.16
N GLU A 20 15.51 -7.87 16.11
CA GLU A 20 15.88 -7.42 14.76
C GLU A 20 14.68 -6.82 13.98
N LEU A 21 13.44 -7.20 14.33
CA LEU A 21 12.24 -6.74 13.64
C LEU A 21 11.80 -5.39 14.20
N LYS A 22 12.10 -4.33 13.45
CA LYS A 22 11.69 -2.96 13.77
C LYS A 22 10.36 -2.64 13.09
N ARG A 23 9.53 -1.82 13.75
CA ARG A 23 8.30 -1.28 13.13
C ARG A 23 8.67 -0.52 11.85
N TYR A 24 7.97 -0.83 10.77
CA TYR A 24 8.17 -0.18 9.48
C TYR A 24 7.71 1.30 9.52
N LYS A 25 8.22 2.09 8.57
CA LYS A 25 7.87 3.52 8.47
C LYS A 25 6.53 3.68 7.76
N ARG A 26 5.66 4.54 8.30
CA ARG A 26 4.37 4.89 7.68
C ARG A 26 4.47 5.90 6.53
N THR A 27 5.65 6.48 6.34
CA THR A 27 5.96 7.44 5.28
C THR A 27 7.04 6.87 4.39
N SER A 28 6.78 6.81 3.09
CA SER A 28 7.71 6.29 2.08
C SER A 28 7.70 7.20 0.85
N SER A 29 8.78 7.17 0.09
CA SER A 29 8.87 7.81 -1.22
C SER A 29 8.45 6.84 -2.32
N ALA A 30 8.03 7.39 -3.46
CA ALA A 30 7.74 6.59 -4.64
C ALA A 30 8.23 7.28 -5.92
N LEU A 31 8.80 6.48 -6.82
CA LEU A 31 9.08 6.90 -8.20
C LEU A 31 7.84 6.61 -9.05
N ILE A 32 7.39 7.62 -9.79
CA ILE A 32 6.19 7.52 -10.60
C ILE A 32 6.59 7.42 -12.08
N PHE A 33 6.25 6.31 -12.71
CA PHE A 33 6.42 6.10 -14.14
C PHE A 33 5.05 5.97 -14.76
N GLY A 34 4.68 6.92 -15.61
CA GLY A 34 3.34 6.96 -16.17
C GLY A 34 3.22 7.85 -17.38
N GLY A 35 2.07 7.75 -18.01
CA GLY A 35 1.71 8.52 -19.17
C GLY A 35 0.21 8.66 -19.26
N GLY A 36 -0.22 9.59 -20.12
CA GLY A 36 -1.61 9.87 -20.30
C GLY A 36 -1.89 10.54 -21.62
N PHE A 37 -3.17 10.54 -21.98
CA PHE A 37 -3.67 11.22 -23.16
C PHE A 37 -4.53 12.40 -22.73
N LYS A 38 -4.37 13.50 -23.44
CA LYS A 38 -5.12 14.73 -23.23
C LYS A 38 -5.89 15.07 -24.50
N PHE A 39 -7.21 15.03 -24.41
CA PHE A 39 -8.12 15.25 -25.53
C PHE A 39 -8.90 16.55 -25.33
N ARG A 40 -8.73 17.49 -26.26
CA ARG A 40 -9.55 18.71 -26.28
C ARG A 40 -10.94 18.36 -26.81
N VAL A 41 -11.93 18.33 -25.93
CA VAL A 41 -13.33 18.02 -26.29
C VAL A 41 -14.09 19.28 -26.73
N GLY A 42 -13.68 20.46 -26.26
CA GLY A 42 -14.29 21.73 -26.66
C GLY A 42 -13.32 22.90 -26.65
N ARG A 43 -13.81 24.11 -26.97
CA ARG A 43 -12.95 25.31 -27.00
C ARG A 43 -12.33 25.62 -25.64
N MET A 44 -13.04 25.34 -24.55
CA MET A 44 -12.60 25.61 -23.18
C MET A 44 -12.45 24.33 -22.36
N THR A 45 -12.70 23.17 -22.95
CA THR A 45 -12.85 21.92 -22.23
C THR A 45 -11.85 20.88 -22.70
N THR A 46 -11.20 20.23 -21.74
CA THR A 46 -10.24 19.15 -22.00
C THR A 46 -10.51 17.97 -21.09
N PHE A 47 -10.53 16.78 -21.67
CA PHE A 47 -10.58 15.52 -20.96
C PHE A 47 -9.17 14.92 -20.93
N HIS A 48 -8.79 14.26 -19.84
CA HIS A 48 -7.50 13.58 -19.72
C HIS A 48 -7.68 12.20 -19.09
N ILE A 49 -6.89 11.25 -19.54
CA ILE A 49 -6.77 9.90 -18.98
C ILE A 49 -5.29 9.68 -18.66
N GLU A 50 -4.99 9.17 -17.47
CA GLU A 50 -3.64 8.92 -16.99
C GLU A 50 -3.51 7.53 -16.38
N ALA A 51 -2.38 6.89 -16.63
CA ALA A 51 -1.99 5.60 -16.09
C ALA A 51 -0.55 5.71 -15.58
N ALA A 52 -0.30 5.29 -14.35
CA ALA A 52 1.03 5.35 -13.77
C ALA A 52 1.29 4.19 -12.82
N VAL A 53 2.49 3.62 -12.88
CA VAL A 53 3.03 2.73 -11.85
C VAL A 53 3.79 3.58 -10.83
N ARG A 54 3.56 3.31 -9.55
CA ARG A 54 4.30 3.92 -8.45
C ARG A 54 5.19 2.86 -7.80
N LYS A 55 6.49 2.97 -8.05
CA LYS A 55 7.50 2.13 -7.39
C LYS A 55 7.82 2.68 -6.03
N THR A 56 7.51 1.95 -4.96
CA THR A 56 7.68 2.46 -3.60
C THR A 56 9.02 2.03 -2.99
N ALA A 57 9.48 2.80 -2.00
CA ALA A 57 10.66 2.45 -1.20
C ALA A 57 10.29 1.66 0.06
N THR A 58 9.14 0.96 0.07
CA THR A 58 8.66 0.16 1.20
C THR A 58 8.15 -1.20 0.75
N ASP A 59 8.22 -2.15 1.65
CA ASP A 59 7.76 -3.53 1.50
C ASP A 59 6.62 -3.84 2.48
N TYR A 60 5.82 -2.82 2.81
CA TYR A 60 4.81 -2.87 3.87
C TYR A 60 3.60 -2.03 3.46
N LEU A 61 3.27 -2.02 2.17
CA LEU A 61 2.13 -1.26 1.65
C LEU A 61 0.81 -1.79 2.22
N ASP A 62 0.76 -3.09 2.50
CA ASP A 62 -0.38 -3.84 3.02
C ASP A 62 -0.13 -4.46 4.41
N ASP A 63 0.87 -3.97 5.16
CA ASP A 63 1.28 -4.50 6.47
C ASP A 63 1.89 -5.93 6.41
N VAL A 64 2.36 -6.37 5.24
CA VAL A 64 2.90 -7.72 5.02
C VAL A 64 4.27 -7.66 4.32
N SER A 65 5.25 -8.42 4.82
CA SER A 65 6.60 -8.48 4.23
C SER A 65 7.27 -9.83 4.46
N GLY A 66 7.38 -10.24 5.73
CA GLY A 66 8.28 -11.32 6.12
C GLY A 66 7.55 -12.65 6.30
N VAL A 67 7.65 -13.15 7.53
CA VAL A 67 7.12 -14.45 7.93
C VAL A 67 6.10 -14.28 9.04
N TYR A 68 5.26 -15.28 9.24
CA TYR A 68 4.38 -15.33 10.40
C TYR A 68 5.19 -15.42 11.70
N ALA A 69 4.87 -14.54 12.64
CA ALA A 69 5.36 -14.61 14.01
C ALA A 69 4.70 -15.77 14.78
N ASP A 70 5.26 -16.12 15.93
CA ASP A 70 4.68 -17.12 16.81
C ASP A 70 3.38 -16.58 17.42
N PRO A 71 2.23 -17.26 17.22
CA PRO A 71 0.95 -16.80 17.74
C PRO A 71 0.96 -16.71 19.27
N VAL A 72 1.73 -17.53 19.97
CA VAL A 72 1.86 -17.46 21.44
C VAL A 72 2.53 -16.15 21.86
N ILE A 73 3.55 -15.70 21.11
CA ILE A 73 4.22 -14.42 21.36
C ILE A 73 3.28 -13.26 21.04
N LEU A 74 2.57 -13.31 19.90
CA LEU A 74 1.59 -12.29 19.53
C LEU A 74 0.46 -12.17 20.56
N LEU A 75 -0.03 -13.29 21.08
CA LEU A 75 -1.04 -13.32 22.13
C LEU A 75 -0.53 -12.72 23.44
N HIS A 76 0.72 -13.00 23.82
CA HIS A 76 1.32 -12.51 25.06
C HIS A 76 1.60 -11.00 25.01
N GLU A 77 2.17 -10.50 23.91
CA GLU A 77 2.61 -9.10 23.78
C GLU A 77 1.49 -8.18 23.28
N GLY A 78 0.66 -8.65 22.34
CA GLY A 78 -0.35 -7.86 21.64
C GLY A 78 -1.79 -8.23 21.96
N GLY A 79 -2.04 -9.39 22.55
CA GLY A 79 -3.39 -9.90 22.86
C GLY A 79 -4.04 -10.67 21.71
N SER A 80 -5.27 -11.15 21.95
CA SER A 80 -6.07 -11.96 21.01
C SER A 80 -6.25 -11.28 19.65
N ASP A 81 -6.48 -9.97 19.67
CA ASP A 81 -6.79 -9.21 18.46
C ASP A 81 -5.58 -9.13 17.52
N VAL A 82 -4.37 -9.04 18.06
CA VAL A 82 -3.15 -8.96 17.24
C VAL A 82 -2.85 -10.31 16.59
N ALA A 83 -2.95 -11.40 17.35
CA ALA A 83 -2.78 -12.74 16.82
C ALA A 83 -3.82 -13.04 15.73
N PHE A 84 -5.06 -12.62 15.95
CA PHE A 84 -6.13 -12.73 14.96
C PHE A 84 -5.87 -11.89 13.70
N LEU A 85 -5.45 -10.64 13.84
CA LEU A 85 -5.14 -9.76 12.71
C LEU A 85 -3.88 -10.18 11.94
N ALA A 86 -2.96 -10.90 12.59
CA ALA A 86 -1.78 -11.47 11.93
C ALA A 86 -2.15 -12.60 10.97
N ASP A 87 -3.13 -13.43 11.33
CA ASP A 87 -3.70 -14.48 10.47
C ASP A 87 -5.24 -14.58 10.60
N PRO A 88 -6.00 -13.80 9.81
CA PRO A 88 -7.46 -13.85 9.81
C PRO A 88 -8.05 -15.09 9.15
N SER A 89 -7.24 -15.97 8.55
CA SER A 89 -7.74 -17.12 7.78
C SER A 89 -8.54 -18.12 8.63
N VAL A 90 -8.32 -18.11 9.94
CA VAL A 90 -9.06 -18.91 10.92
C VAL A 90 -10.57 -18.64 10.89
N GLU A 91 -11.03 -17.43 10.50
CA GLU A 91 -12.48 -17.15 10.39
C GLU A 91 -13.15 -17.97 9.28
N VAL A 92 -12.39 -18.28 8.23
CA VAL A 92 -12.91 -18.92 7.02
C VAL A 92 -12.68 -20.42 7.06
N LEU A 93 -11.49 -20.85 7.53
CA LEU A 93 -11.06 -22.25 7.48
C LEU A 93 -11.20 -22.99 8.81
N GLY A 94 -11.40 -22.27 9.93
CA GLY A 94 -11.40 -22.84 11.28
C GLY A 94 -10.00 -23.16 11.83
N GLU A 95 -8.97 -23.08 11.00
CA GLU A 95 -7.57 -23.33 11.34
C GLU A 95 -6.67 -22.25 10.68
N PRO A 96 -5.57 -21.84 11.33
CA PRO A 96 -4.65 -20.85 10.77
C PRO A 96 -3.85 -21.43 9.59
N ILE A 97 -3.72 -20.66 8.51
CA ILE A 97 -2.83 -20.98 7.39
C ILE A 97 -1.38 -20.67 7.75
N GLY A 98 -1.18 -19.66 8.58
CA GLY A 98 0.13 -19.21 9.07
C GLY A 98 0.73 -20.21 10.05
N ALA A 99 2.02 -20.47 9.90
CA ALA A 99 2.82 -21.20 10.87
C ALA A 99 4.07 -20.37 11.17
N PRO A 100 4.63 -20.40 12.39
CA PRO A 100 5.82 -19.62 12.73
C PRO A 100 6.95 -19.84 11.71
N GLY A 101 7.47 -18.75 11.14
CA GLY A 101 8.52 -18.80 10.12
C GLY A 101 8.06 -19.14 8.69
N LYS A 102 6.77 -19.44 8.48
CA LYS A 102 6.20 -19.58 7.14
C LYS A 102 6.12 -18.20 6.47
N MET A 103 6.38 -18.16 5.16
CA MET A 103 6.28 -16.95 4.36
C MET A 103 4.87 -16.33 4.45
N ARG A 104 4.82 -15.04 4.83
CA ARG A 104 3.60 -14.23 4.88
C ARG A 104 3.60 -13.21 3.74
N GLY A 105 4.74 -12.58 3.47
CA GLY A 105 4.99 -11.68 2.34
C GLY A 105 6.29 -11.99 1.61
N ASP A 106 6.63 -11.17 0.62
CA ASP A 106 7.90 -11.23 -0.11
C ASP A 106 8.88 -10.13 0.32
N SER A 107 9.76 -10.43 1.27
CA SER A 107 10.75 -9.48 1.77
C SER A 107 11.90 -9.16 0.78
N ILE A 108 11.92 -9.78 -0.40
CA ILE A 108 13.01 -9.59 -1.39
C ILE A 108 12.77 -8.32 -2.20
N LYS A 109 11.50 -7.95 -2.45
CA LYS A 109 11.16 -6.89 -3.39
C LYS A 109 10.04 -6.01 -2.86
N ASN A 110 10.37 -4.73 -2.67
CA ASN A 110 9.41 -3.68 -2.35
C ASN A 110 8.12 -3.71 -3.19
N ASP A 111 7.07 -3.23 -2.55
CA ASP A 111 5.74 -3.11 -3.11
C ASP A 111 5.66 -2.04 -4.19
N ASP A 112 4.86 -2.32 -5.21
CA ASP A 112 4.49 -1.40 -6.27
C ASP A 112 2.96 -1.38 -6.39
N TYR A 113 2.39 -0.26 -6.81
CA TYR A 113 0.98 -0.22 -7.18
C TYR A 113 0.73 0.61 -8.43
N PHE A 114 -0.37 0.29 -9.11
CA PHE A 114 -0.81 1.00 -10.29
C PHE A 114 -1.88 2.03 -9.94
N PHE A 115 -1.83 3.16 -10.63
CA PHE A 115 -2.81 4.23 -10.54
C PHE A 115 -3.39 4.50 -11.92
N PHE A 116 -4.70 4.54 -12.01
CA PHE A 116 -5.43 4.92 -13.20
C PHE A 116 -6.41 6.03 -12.84
N GLY A 117 -6.44 7.09 -13.65
CA GLY A 117 -7.30 8.23 -13.44
C GLY A 117 -7.81 8.79 -14.75
N PHE A 118 -8.95 9.46 -14.66
CA PHE A 118 -9.44 10.33 -15.72
C PHE A 118 -9.93 11.62 -15.08
N GLY A 119 -9.96 12.69 -15.86
CA GLY A 119 -10.39 13.97 -15.36
C GLY A 119 -10.77 14.95 -16.45
N PHE A 120 -11.30 16.07 -16.00
CA PHE A 120 -11.80 17.14 -16.84
C PHE A 120 -11.18 18.46 -16.39
N SER A 121 -10.85 19.32 -17.34
CA SER A 121 -10.29 20.64 -17.08
C SER A 121 -11.02 21.69 -17.91
N TYR A 122 -11.37 22.82 -17.28
CA TYR A 122 -12.00 23.95 -17.92
C TYR A 122 -11.07 25.18 -17.95
N THR A 123 -10.77 25.69 -19.14
CA THR A 123 -9.88 26.81 -19.37
C THR A 123 -10.65 28.13 -19.30
N LEU A 124 -10.44 28.91 -18.23
CA LEU A 124 -11.16 30.18 -18.01
C LEU A 124 -10.78 31.30 -18.98
N ARG A 125 -9.52 31.34 -19.45
CA ARG A 125 -9.04 32.33 -20.42
C ARG A 125 -8.29 31.62 -21.55
N PRO A 126 -8.90 31.41 -22.72
CA PRO A 126 -8.23 30.73 -23.82
C PRO A 126 -7.15 31.64 -24.43
N TYR A 127 -5.93 31.12 -24.58
CA TYR A 127 -4.90 31.78 -25.38
C TYR A 127 -5.39 31.87 -26.84
N ARG A 128 -5.46 33.09 -27.39
CA ARG A 128 -5.63 33.32 -28.82
C ARG A 128 -4.23 33.34 -29.45
N CYS A 129 -3.97 32.46 -30.43
CA CYS A 129 -2.73 32.56 -31.19
C CYS A 129 -2.72 33.91 -31.92
N PRO A 130 -1.65 34.71 -31.80
CA PRO A 130 -1.58 36.04 -32.42
C PRO A 130 -1.48 36.01 -33.95
N TYR A 131 -1.34 34.84 -34.57
CA TYR A 131 -1.23 34.70 -36.02
C TYR A 131 -2.14 33.57 -36.52
N GLN A 132 -3.31 33.92 -37.03
CA GLN A 132 -4.03 33.14 -38.04
C GLN A 132 -3.93 33.94 -39.33
N LYS A 133 -3.13 33.46 -40.28
CA LYS A 133 -3.25 33.84 -41.69
C LYS A 133 -4.18 32.84 -42.37
#